data_AF-A0A967GVE2-F1
#
_entry.id   AF-A0A967GVE2-F1
#
_cell.length_a   1.000
_cell.length_b   1.000
_cell.length_c   1.000
_cell.angle_alpha   90.00
_cell.angle_beta   90.00
_cell.angle_gamma   90.00
#
_symmetry.space_group_name_H-M   'P 1'
#
loop_
_entity.id
_entity.type
_entity.pdbx_description
1 polymer ?
#
loop_
_entity_poly.entity_id
_entity_poly.type
_entity_poly.pdbx_seq_one_letter_code
_entity_poly.pdbx_strand_id
1 'polypeptide(L)'
;MEIPYTVTARKDTGLFNSKIGIWLFLASEVMLFGGLFSGYVFLRIYADFPWPERALPILPGLINTFVLIGSSVTVVFAWASLKMRQWRRFQVFMG
;
A
#
# COMPACT_ATOMS: atom_id res chain seq x y z
N MET A 1 -13.20 -29.33 -9.31
CA MET A 1 -14.07 -28.51 -8.43
C MET A 1 -13.79 -27.06 -8.80
N GLU A 2 -14.71 -26.39 -9.50
CA GLU A 2 -14.56 -24.97 -9.84
C GLU A 2 -14.95 -24.11 -8.63
N ILE A 3 -14.08 -23.20 -8.23
CA ILE A 3 -14.36 -22.27 -7.13
C ILE A 3 -15.24 -21.14 -7.69
N PRO A 4 -16.46 -20.91 -7.17
CA PRO A 4 -17.36 -19.88 -7.69
C PRO A 4 -16.82 -18.46 -7.43
N TYR A 5 -17.27 -17.49 -8.22
CA TYR A 5 -16.96 -16.04 -8.09
C TYR A 5 -15.49 -15.64 -8.27
N THR A 6 -14.74 -16.42 -9.06
CA THR A 6 -13.37 -16.12 -9.48
C THR A 6 -13.32 -15.15 -10.66
N VAL A 7 -14.25 -15.31 -11.62
CA VAL A 7 -14.37 -14.50 -12.84
C VAL A 7 -15.70 -13.75 -12.94
N THR A 8 -16.68 -14.08 -12.09
CA THR A 8 -17.97 -13.40 -12.00
C THR A 8 -18.11 -12.68 -10.67
N ALA A 9 -18.64 -11.46 -10.70
CA ALA A 9 -18.89 -10.70 -9.49
C ALA A 9 -19.99 -11.36 -8.68
N ARG A 10 -19.85 -11.38 -7.35
CA ARG A 10 -20.88 -11.88 -6.45
C ARG A 10 -22.09 -10.94 -6.48
N LYS A 11 -23.32 -11.49 -6.46
CA LYS A 11 -24.56 -10.69 -6.50
C LYS A 11 -24.72 -9.76 -5.31
N ASP A 12 -24.27 -10.20 -4.13
CA ASP A 12 -24.46 -9.48 -2.87
C ASP A 12 -23.49 -8.30 -2.73
N THR A 13 -22.23 -8.47 -3.13
CA THR A 13 -21.15 -7.48 -2.92
C THR A 13 -20.69 -6.79 -4.20
N GLY A 14 -21.03 -7.31 -5.38
CA GLY A 14 -20.52 -6.82 -6.67
C GLY A 14 -19.02 -7.02 -6.88
N LEU A 15 -18.34 -7.81 -6.04
CA LEU A 15 -16.89 -8.02 -6.09
C LEU A 15 -16.53 -9.48 -6.36
N PHE A 16 -15.33 -9.68 -6.91
CA PHE A 16 -14.69 -10.99 -7.01
C PHE A 16 -14.11 -11.42 -5.67
N ASN A 17 -14.03 -12.74 -5.44
CA ASN A 17 -13.45 -13.29 -4.21
C ASN A 17 -11.99 -12.86 -4.01
N SER A 18 -11.21 -12.77 -5.08
CA SER A 18 -9.81 -12.31 -5.06
C SER A 18 -9.68 -10.87 -4.56
N LYS A 19 -10.59 -9.98 -4.98
CA LYS A 19 -10.61 -8.59 -4.53
C LYS A 19 -10.93 -8.52 -3.04
N ILE A 20 -11.93 -9.25 -2.55
CA ILE A 20 -12.22 -9.27 -1.11
C ILE A 20 -11.03 -9.83 -0.32
N GLY A 21 -10.37 -10.88 -0.82
CA GLY A 21 -9.15 -11.43 -0.23
C GLY A 21 -8.04 -10.40 -0.08
N ILE A 22 -7.77 -9.57 -1.11
CA ILE A 22 -6.74 -8.53 -1.02
C ILE A 22 -7.11 -7.42 -0.03
N TRP A 23 -8.40 -7.05 0.07
CA TRP A 23 -8.85 -6.08 1.07
C TRP A 23 -8.62 -6.59 2.50
N LEU A 24 -8.95 -7.85 2.77
CA LEU A 24 -8.72 -8.46 4.09
C LEU A 24 -7.23 -8.55 4.42
N PHE A 25 -6.40 -8.96 3.46
CA PHE A 25 -4.96 -9.01 3.64
C PHE A 25 -4.36 -7.61 3.92
N LEU A 26 -4.75 -6.59 3.16
CA LEU A 26 -4.30 -5.21 3.41
C LEU A 26 -4.76 -4.70 4.77
N ALA A 27 -5.99 -5.03 5.21
CA ALA A 27 -6.48 -4.67 6.52
C ALA A 27 -5.66 -5.32 7.66
N SER A 28 -5.25 -6.59 7.52
CA SER A 28 -4.38 -7.24 8.51
C SER A 28 -2.99 -6.60 8.59
N GLU A 29 -2.41 -6.20 7.45
CA GLU A 29 -1.12 -5.49 7.43
C GLU A 29 -1.23 -4.12 8.11
N VAL A 30 -2.33 -3.39 7.90
CA VAL A 30 -2.59 -2.11 8.59
C VAL A 30 -2.67 -2.31 10.11
N MET A 31 -3.30 -3.40 10.58
CA MET A 31 -3.32 -3.72 12.01
C MET A 31 -1.92 -4.07 12.55
N LEU A 32 -1.12 -4.81 11.79
CA LEU A 32 0.27 -5.13 12.14
C LEU A 32 1.10 -3.85 12.31
N PHE A 33 1.09 -2.95 11.33
CA PHE A 33 1.78 -1.66 11.43
C PHE A 33 1.19 -0.78 12.53
N GLY A 34 -0.12 -0.84 12.76
CA GLY A 34 -0.79 -0.16 13.87
C GLY A 34 -0.23 -0.59 15.24
N GLY A 35 0.07 -1.88 15.42
CA GLY A 35 0.76 -2.39 16.60
C GLY A 35 2.18 -1.84 16.73
N LEU A 36 2.95 -1.81 15.64
CA LEU A 36 4.31 -1.24 15.64
C LEU A 36 4.33 0.26 15.98
N PHE A 37 3.40 1.04 15.40
CA PHE A 37 3.27 2.47 15.70
C PHE A 37 2.83 2.70 17.15
N SER A 38 1.87 1.91 17.65
CA SER A 38 1.43 1.99 19.05
C SER A 38 2.57 1.67 20.02
N GLY A 39 3.40 0.67 19.70
CA GLY A 39 4.60 0.35 20.47
C GLY A 39 5.60 1.50 20.49
N TYR A 40 5.86 2.16 19.35
CA TYR A 40 6.71 3.35 19.31
C TYR A 40 6.16 4.49 20.16
N VAL A 41 4.86 4.79 20.03
CA VAL A 41 4.19 5.85 20.81
C VAL A 41 4.28 5.55 22.31
N PHE A 42 4.03 4.31 22.72
CA PHE A 42 4.12 3.90 24.11
C PHE A 42 5.54 4.10 24.67
N LEU A 43 6.57 3.61 23.96
CA LEU A 43 7.96 3.81 24.35
C LEU A 43 8.32 5.30 24.41
N ARG A 44 7.81 6.12 23.48
CA ARG A 44 8.10 7.54 23.42
C ARG A 44 7.47 8.34 24.56
N ILE A 45 6.25 7.99 24.98
CA ILE A 45 5.52 8.68 26.07
C ILE A 45 6.15 8.38 27.42
N TYR A 46 6.52 7.13 27.66
CA TYR A 46 7.05 6.68 28.96
C TYR A 46 8.58 6.67 29.03
N ALA A 47 9.24 7.31 28.07
CA ALA A 47 10.69 7.43 28.06
C ALA A 47 11.19 8.36 29.16
N ASP A 48 12.16 7.88 29.95
CA ASP A 48 12.98 8.75 30.76
C ASP A 48 13.88 9.63 29.88
N PHE A 49 14.11 10.87 30.33
CA PHE A 49 14.99 11.79 29.62
C PHE A 49 16.47 11.44 29.86
N PRO A 50 17.37 11.49 28.85
CA PRO A 50 17.12 11.85 27.46
C PRO A 50 16.76 10.63 26.60
N TRP A 51 15.78 10.80 25.71
CA TRP A 51 15.50 9.82 24.66
C TRP A 51 16.68 9.73 23.70
N PRO A 52 17.08 8.52 23.25
CA PRO A 52 18.18 8.36 22.30
C PRO A 52 17.84 9.03 20.96
N GLU A 53 18.37 10.23 20.75
CA GLU A 53 18.33 10.94 19.48
C GLU A 53 19.49 10.47 18.61
N ARG A 54 19.30 9.37 17.88
CA ARG A 54 20.12 9.15 16.69
C ARG A 54 19.61 10.10 15.61
N ALA A 55 20.43 11.05 15.20
CA ALA A 55 20.10 11.93 14.10
C ALA A 55 19.85 11.08 12.84
N LEU A 56 18.57 10.87 12.50
CA LEU A 56 18.21 10.26 11.23
C LEU A 56 18.49 11.29 10.13
N PRO A 57 19.24 10.92 9.08
CA PRO A 57 19.50 11.85 7.98
C PRO A 57 18.18 12.12 7.26
N ILE A 58 17.76 13.38 7.26
CA ILE A 58 16.46 13.81 6.71
C ILE A 58 16.44 13.65 5.20
N LEU A 59 17.55 13.97 4.53
CA LEU A 59 17.62 14.03 3.06
C LEU A 59 17.40 12.67 2.39
N PRO A 60 18.04 11.56 2.81
CA PRO A 60 17.74 10.22 2.28
C PRO A 60 16.30 9.78 2.52
N GLY A 61 15.73 10.09 3.70
CA GLY A 61 14.33 9.78 4.02
C GLY A 61 13.37 10.49 3.07
N LEU A 62 13.59 11.79 2.85
CA LEU A 62 12.79 12.61 1.95
C LEU A 62 12.82 12.10 0.50
N ILE A 63 14.02 11.80 -0.02
CA ILE A 63 14.18 11.27 -1.38
C ILE A 63 13.40 9.96 -1.53
N ASN A 64 13.53 9.03 -0.57
CA ASN A 64 12.81 7.77 -0.60
C ASN A 64 11.29 7.98 -0.60
N THR A 65 10.77 8.91 0.22
CA THR A 65 9.34 9.24 0.23
C THR A 65 8.86 9.77 -1.12
N PHE A 66 9.62 10.67 -1.76
CA PHE A 66 9.27 11.17 -3.09
C PHE A 66 9.26 10.06 -4.14
N VAL A 67 10.26 9.18 -4.12
CA VAL A 67 10.34 8.03 -5.05
C VAL A 67 9.15 7.09 -4.85
N LEU A 68 8.79 6.76 -3.60
CA LEU A 68 7.65 5.88 -3.30
C LEU A 68 6.31 6.49 -3.73
N ILE A 69 6.08 7.77 -3.46
CA ILE A 69 4.86 8.47 -3.88
C ILE A 69 4.81 8.56 -5.41
N GLY A 70 5.92 8.93 -6.06
CA GLY A 70 6.02 8.97 -7.51
C GLY A 70 5.73 7.60 -8.14
N SER A 71 6.28 6.53 -7.58
CA SER A 71 6.00 5.16 -8.00
C SER A 71 4.53 4.75 -7.84
N SER A 72 3.82 5.26 -6.83
CA SER A 72 2.38 4.99 -6.70
C SER A 72 1.59 5.66 -7.82
N VAL A 73 1.95 6.91 -8.14
CA VAL A 73 1.31 7.68 -9.22
C VAL A 73 1.53 7.04 -10.59
N THR A 74 2.73 6.51 -10.89
CA THR A 74 2.99 5.81 -12.16
C THR A 74 2.11 4.58 -12.32
N VAL A 75 1.91 3.78 -11.26
CA VAL A 75 1.01 2.62 -11.28
C VAL A 75 -0.45 3.02 -11.56
N VAL A 76 -0.91 4.13 -10.98
CA VAL A 76 -2.26 4.65 -11.26
C VAL A 76 -2.41 5.06 -12.73
N PHE A 77 -1.40 5.71 -13.31
CA PHE A 77 -1.40 6.06 -14.72
C PHE A 77 -1.29 4.85 -15.65
N ALA A 78 -0.55 3.81 -15.27
CA ALA A 78 -0.54 2.53 -15.97
C ALA A 78 -1.95 1.93 -16.02
N TRP A 79 -2.60 1.83 -14.87
CA TRP A 79 -3.96 1.30 -14.77
C TRP A 79 -4.97 2.13 -15.58
N ALA A 80 -4.90 3.46 -15.51
CA ALA A 80 -5.75 4.35 -16.30
C ALA A 80 -5.52 4.18 -17.81
N SER A 81 -4.27 4.07 -18.26
CA SER A 81 -3.92 3.83 -19.67
C SER A 81 -4.49 2.51 -20.18
N LEU A 82 -4.46 1.47 -19.34
CA LEU A 82 -5.02 0.15 -19.67
C LEU A 82 -6.55 0.21 -19.80
N LYS A 83 -7.25 0.96 -18.92
CA LYS A 83 -8.68 1.27 -19.07
C LYS A 83 -9.01 2.01 -20.36
N MET A 84 -8.15 2.94 -20.79
CA MET A 84 -8.31 3.68 -22.05
C MET A 84 -7.85 2.89 -23.29
N ARG A 85 -7.48 1.62 -23.14
CA ARG A 85 -6.94 0.75 -24.21
C ARG A 85 -5.67 1.28 -24.88
N GLN A 86 -4.90 2.11 -24.17
CA GLN A 86 -3.64 2.69 -24.64
C GLN A 86 -2.45 1.83 -24.23
N TRP A 87 -2.27 0.69 -24.91
CA TRP A 87 -1.27 -0.33 -24.56
C TRP A 87 0.16 0.21 -24.46
N ARG A 88 0.59 1.02 -25.44
CA ARG A 88 1.94 1.59 -25.47
C ARG A 88 2.24 2.49 -24.27
N ARG A 89 1.24 3.24 -23.78
CA ARG A 89 1.39 4.10 -22.59
C ARG A 89 1.40 3.29 -21.30
N PHE A 90 0.57 2.25 -21.22
CA PHE A 90 0.61 1.30 -20.10
C PHE A 90 2.02 0.69 -19.93
N GLN A 91 2.65 0.24 -21.01
CA GLN A 91 4.00 -0.34 -20.95
C GLN A 91 5.05 0.65 -20.43
N VAL A 92 4.93 1.93 -20.81
CA VAL A 92 5.84 2.99 -20.34
C VAL A 92 5.68 3.27 -18.85
N PHE A 93 4.46 3.19 -18.30
CA PHE A 93 4.23 3.45 -16.88
C PHE A 93 4.48 2.23 -15.97
N MET A 94 4.50 1.02 -16.53
CA MET A 94 4.81 -0.23 -15.81
C MET A 94 6.30 -0.58 -15.80
N GLY A 95 7.05 -0.12 -16.80
CA GLY A 95 8.49 -0.32 -16.91
C GLY A 95 9.26 0.69 -16.09
#